data_AF-A0A5D2W4D8-F1
#
_entry.id   AF-A0A5D2W4D8-F1
#
_cell.length_a   1.000
_cell.length_b   1.000
_cell.length_c   1.000
_cell.angle_alpha   90.00
_cell.angle_beta   90.00
_cell.angle_gamma   90.00
#
_symmetry.space_group_name_H-M   'P 1'
#
loop_
_entity.id
_entity.type
_entity.pdbx_description
1 polymer ?
#
loop_
_entity_poly.entity_id
_entity_poly.type
_entity_poly.pdbx_seq_one_letter_code
_entity_poly.pdbx_strand_id
1 'polypeptide(L)'
;MEKLKQAVKEIAYYRHQAKFSKLHLSLIPFLSLASSLYGALLYIRQSLYRSGFFSKNRLPVPVISVGNLTWGGNGKTPMAEFIAKRLADYGISPLILTRGYAGGDEAKMLKRHLLGGPVKVGVGANRVATANLFFEKYGYVDYRGSKFFERTYLDPKMGSHVCSQKIGAAVLDDGMQHWSLCRDLEIVMINGLMPWGNCKLLPLGPLREPLIAIKRANIAVVHHADLVLEQKLKDIKLVVQEIKESLPIFYTRMTPSYFFELRNISKKMHLGAVLNAVVLCVSAIGSPYAFVRAMEKIGPLFVDRFDFSDHYSFQLKICFPCNHVLVS
;
A
#
# COMPACT_ATOMS: atom_id res chain seq x y z
N MET A 1 -4.22 26.56 -2.76
CA MET A 1 -4.67 25.15 -2.63
C MET A 1 -3.89 24.35 -1.58
N GLU A 2 -2.58 24.50 -1.47
CA GLU A 2 -1.77 23.67 -0.56
C GLU A 2 -2.10 23.84 0.93
N LYS A 3 -2.30 25.09 1.40
CA LYS A 3 -2.75 25.37 2.78
C LYS A 3 -4.09 24.69 3.13
N LEU A 4 -5.01 24.60 2.16
CA LEU A 4 -6.30 23.93 2.35
C LEU A 4 -6.14 22.41 2.46
N LYS A 5 -5.32 21.81 1.57
CA LYS A 5 -5.01 20.37 1.64
C LYS A 5 -4.35 20.00 2.97
N GLN A 6 -3.43 20.83 3.43
CA GLN A 6 -2.77 20.65 4.72
C GLN A 6 -3.78 20.72 5.87
N ALA A 7 -4.64 21.76 5.91
CA ALA A 7 -5.68 21.88 6.92
C ALA A 7 -6.62 20.66 6.94
N VAL A 8 -7.05 20.17 5.77
CA VAL A 8 -7.91 18.97 5.67
C VAL A 8 -7.17 17.72 6.19
N LYS A 9 -5.87 17.57 5.86
CA LYS A 9 -5.04 16.47 6.37
C LYS A 9 -4.89 16.53 7.89
N GLU A 10 -4.70 17.73 8.45
CA GLU A 10 -4.63 17.96 9.89
C GLU A 10 -5.96 17.60 10.57
N ILE A 11 -7.11 18.07 10.04
CA ILE A 11 -8.44 17.71 10.55
C ILE A 11 -8.65 16.19 10.53
N ALA A 12 -8.25 15.52 9.44
CA ALA A 12 -8.46 14.09 9.28
C ALA A 12 -7.66 13.26 10.30
N TYR A 13 -6.45 13.67 10.66
CA TYR A 13 -5.56 12.85 11.50
C TYR A 13 -5.46 13.27 12.96
N TYR A 14 -5.75 14.54 13.31
CA TYR A 14 -5.71 15.00 14.69
C TYR A 14 -7.07 14.92 15.37
N ARG A 15 -7.15 14.13 16.46
CA ARG A 15 -8.37 14.03 17.30
C ARG A 15 -8.58 15.24 18.20
N HIS A 16 -7.53 15.92 18.63
CA HIS A 16 -7.63 17.07 19.55
C HIS A 16 -7.77 18.38 18.79
N GLN A 17 -8.95 18.97 18.85
CA GLN A 17 -9.31 20.23 18.20
C GLN A 17 -8.70 21.47 18.89
N ALA A 18 -8.04 21.30 20.04
CA ALA A 18 -7.53 22.39 20.88
C ALA A 18 -6.48 23.29 20.21
N LYS A 19 -5.91 22.90 19.06
CA LYS A 19 -4.92 23.68 18.30
C LYS A 19 -5.42 24.14 16.93
N PHE A 20 -6.71 24.02 16.65
CA PHE A 20 -7.28 24.36 15.34
C PHE A 20 -7.42 25.87 15.17
N SER A 21 -6.85 26.40 14.08
CA SER A 21 -7.04 27.80 13.70
C SER A 21 -8.48 28.06 13.25
N LYS A 22 -8.89 29.33 13.14
CA LYS A 22 -10.23 29.70 12.65
C LYS A 22 -10.60 29.06 11.30
N LEU A 23 -9.60 28.84 10.44
CA LEU A 23 -9.77 28.18 9.14
C LEU A 23 -10.13 26.69 9.29
N HIS A 24 -9.59 26.00 10.29
CA HIS A 24 -9.92 24.59 10.53
C HIS A 24 -11.38 24.48 10.99
N LEU A 25 -11.77 25.32 11.94
CA LEU A 25 -13.12 25.32 12.52
C LEU A 25 -14.20 25.64 11.48
N SER A 26 -13.94 26.55 10.53
CA SER A 26 -14.89 26.88 9.48
C SER A 26 -15.08 25.75 8.45
N LEU A 27 -14.08 24.89 8.25
CA LEU A 27 -14.15 23.77 7.30
C LEU A 27 -14.90 22.55 7.85
N ILE A 28 -14.87 22.33 9.18
CA ILE A 28 -15.49 21.16 9.83
C ILE A 28 -16.96 20.94 9.44
N PRO A 29 -17.88 21.94 9.49
CA PRO A 29 -19.29 21.69 9.16
C PRO A 29 -19.48 21.24 7.71
N PHE A 30 -18.75 21.84 6.78
CA PHE A 30 -18.78 21.46 5.37
C PHE A 30 -18.22 20.05 5.14
N LEU A 31 -17.07 19.74 5.74
CA LEU A 31 -16.45 18.41 5.67
C LEU A 31 -17.33 17.34 6.33
N SER A 32 -18.03 17.68 7.41
CA SER A 32 -18.97 16.79 8.11
C SER A 32 -20.17 16.44 7.23
N LEU A 33 -20.81 17.44 6.61
CA LEU A 33 -21.90 17.22 5.66
C LEU A 33 -21.44 16.34 4.48
N ALA A 34 -20.30 16.68 3.88
CA ALA A 34 -19.72 15.89 2.79
C ALA A 34 -19.39 14.45 3.23
N SER A 35 -18.94 14.24 4.46
CA SER A 35 -18.61 12.93 5.02
C SER A 35 -19.85 12.07 5.25
N SER A 36 -20.95 12.70 5.70
CA SER A 36 -22.26 12.04 5.82
C SER A 36 -22.78 11.59 4.46
N LEU A 37 -22.75 12.46 3.46
CA LEU A 37 -23.16 12.12 2.08
C LEU A 37 -22.29 11.01 1.49
N TYR A 38 -20.97 11.07 1.69
CA TYR A 38 -20.06 10.01 1.28
C TYR A 38 -20.40 8.67 1.95
N GLY A 39 -20.68 8.69 3.26
CA GLY A 39 -21.11 7.50 4.00
C GLY A 39 -22.40 6.89 3.48
N ALA A 40 -23.40 7.72 3.15
CA ALA A 40 -24.66 7.27 2.57
C ALA A 40 -24.46 6.62 1.19
N LEU A 41 -23.72 7.27 0.29
CA LEU A 41 -23.39 6.74 -1.03
C LEU A 41 -22.59 5.43 -0.95
N LEU A 42 -21.64 5.36 -0.03
CA LEU A 42 -20.88 4.15 0.23
C LEU A 42 -21.79 3.02 0.71
N TYR A 43 -22.69 3.29 1.66
CA TYR A 43 -23.65 2.31 2.17
C TYR A 43 -24.56 1.78 1.06
N ILE A 44 -25.13 2.66 0.24
CA ILE A 44 -25.95 2.29 -0.92
C ILE A 44 -25.15 1.39 -1.87
N ARG A 45 -23.94 1.80 -2.24
CA ARG A 45 -23.06 1.02 -3.12
C ARG A 45 -22.78 -0.37 -2.55
N GLN A 46 -22.46 -0.47 -1.26
CA GLN A 46 -22.21 -1.75 -0.60
C GLN A 46 -23.47 -2.64 -0.58
N SER A 47 -24.64 -2.04 -0.33
CA SER A 47 -25.92 -2.74 -0.35
C SER A 47 -26.19 -3.35 -1.74
N LEU A 48 -25.97 -2.59 -2.82
CA LEU A 48 -26.13 -3.06 -4.20
C LEU A 48 -25.20 -4.23 -4.58
N TYR A 49 -23.98 -4.26 -4.04
CA TYR A 49 -23.09 -5.42 -4.20
C TYR A 49 -23.48 -6.62 -3.33
N ARG A 50 -24.16 -6.40 -2.19
CA ARG A 50 -24.63 -7.48 -1.31
C ARG A 50 -25.90 -8.12 -1.83
N SER A 51 -26.82 -7.33 -2.40
CA SER A 51 -28.05 -7.83 -3.02
C SER A 51 -27.83 -8.54 -4.37
N GLY A 52 -26.61 -8.47 -4.91
CA GLY A 52 -26.28 -9.05 -6.22
C GLY A 52 -26.70 -8.18 -7.41
N PHE A 53 -27.23 -6.97 -7.17
CA PHE A 53 -27.59 -6.03 -8.24
C PHE A 53 -26.37 -5.62 -9.08
N PHE A 54 -25.21 -5.42 -8.43
CA PHE A 54 -23.95 -5.25 -9.14
C PHE A 54 -23.18 -6.56 -9.26
N SER A 55 -22.73 -6.85 -10.48
CA SER A 55 -21.99 -8.06 -10.81
C SER A 55 -20.60 -8.09 -10.14
N LYS A 56 -20.24 -9.27 -9.64
CA LYS A 56 -18.91 -9.57 -9.08
C LYS A 56 -18.22 -10.56 -10.00
N ASN A 57 -17.10 -10.14 -10.58
CA ASN A 57 -16.32 -10.96 -11.49
C ASN A 57 -15.35 -11.82 -10.68
N ARG A 58 -15.14 -13.06 -11.11
CA ARG A 58 -14.14 -13.97 -10.52
C ARG A 58 -13.09 -14.27 -11.58
N LEU A 59 -11.82 -14.12 -11.23
CA LEU A 59 -10.73 -14.52 -12.12
C LEU A 59 -10.58 -16.06 -12.09
N PRO A 60 -10.01 -16.66 -13.14
CA PRO A 60 -9.76 -18.10 -13.17
C PRO A 60 -8.65 -18.54 -12.20
N VAL A 61 -7.80 -17.61 -11.75
CA VAL A 61 -6.72 -17.83 -10.78
C VAL A 61 -7.07 -17.27 -9.40
N PRO A 62 -6.44 -17.77 -8.31
CA PRO A 62 -6.57 -17.18 -6.98
C PRO A 62 -6.21 -15.69 -6.95
N VAL A 63 -7.00 -14.91 -6.21
CA VAL A 63 -6.85 -13.46 -6.10
C VAL A 63 -6.56 -13.06 -4.65
N ILE A 64 -5.36 -12.51 -4.43
CA ILE A 64 -4.94 -11.91 -3.16
C ILE A 64 -5.11 -10.40 -3.25
N SER A 65 -5.88 -9.80 -2.35
CA SER A 65 -6.06 -8.36 -2.29
C SER A 65 -5.26 -7.75 -1.16
N VAL A 66 -4.41 -6.78 -1.48
CA VAL A 66 -3.75 -5.92 -0.51
C VAL A 66 -4.44 -4.56 -0.56
N GLY A 67 -5.00 -4.12 0.55
CA GLY A 67 -5.64 -2.81 0.62
C GLY A 67 -5.61 -2.24 2.01
N ASN A 68 -6.23 -1.08 2.18
CA ASN A 68 -6.33 -0.40 3.46
C ASN A 68 -7.68 0.28 3.61
N LEU A 69 -7.93 0.79 4.82
CA LEU A 69 -9.14 1.54 5.12
C LEU A 69 -8.94 3.05 5.11
N THR A 70 -7.70 3.55 5.15
CA THR A 70 -7.41 4.98 5.19
C THR A 70 -6.86 5.49 3.86
N TRP A 71 -6.88 6.78 3.59
CA TRP A 71 -5.95 7.37 2.62
C TRP A 71 -4.52 7.49 3.19
N GLY A 72 -3.53 7.82 2.35
CA GLY A 72 -2.13 7.96 2.73
C GLY A 72 -1.26 6.71 2.57
N GLY A 73 0.04 6.85 2.86
CA GLY A 73 1.05 5.79 2.74
C GLY A 73 0.86 4.70 3.80
N ASN A 74 0.31 3.56 3.40
CA ASN A 74 0.02 2.43 4.29
C ASN A 74 0.85 1.17 3.95
N GLY A 75 1.88 1.30 3.11
CA GLY A 75 2.76 0.17 2.76
C GLY A 75 2.13 -0.88 1.83
N LYS A 76 1.03 -0.55 1.14
CA LYS A 76 0.30 -1.48 0.24
C LYS A 76 1.15 -1.95 -0.93
N THR A 77 1.73 -1.03 -1.69
CA THR A 77 2.55 -1.35 -2.86
C THR A 77 3.79 -2.18 -2.50
N PRO A 78 4.57 -1.85 -1.44
CA PRO A 78 5.64 -2.72 -0.96
C PRO A 78 5.14 -4.12 -0.54
N MET A 79 3.98 -4.22 0.12
CA MET A 79 3.41 -5.52 0.50
C MET A 79 2.96 -6.33 -0.73
N ALA A 80 2.32 -5.70 -1.71
CA ALA A 80 1.93 -6.36 -2.96
C ALA A 80 3.16 -6.88 -3.73
N GLU A 81 4.23 -6.08 -3.78
CA GLU A 81 5.52 -6.49 -4.34
C GLU A 81 6.14 -7.66 -3.56
N PHE A 82 6.15 -7.61 -2.23
CA PHE A 82 6.65 -8.68 -1.37
C PHE A 82 5.92 -10.00 -1.61
N ILE A 83 4.58 -9.97 -1.63
CA ILE A 83 3.77 -11.18 -1.88
C ILE A 83 4.05 -11.73 -3.28
N ALA A 84 4.11 -10.87 -4.29
CA ALA A 84 4.42 -11.30 -5.65
C ALA A 84 5.81 -11.93 -5.77
N LYS A 85 6.83 -11.36 -5.11
CA LYS A 85 8.17 -11.97 -5.04
C LYS A 85 8.15 -13.33 -4.35
N ARG A 86 7.47 -13.45 -3.21
CA ARG A 86 7.33 -14.73 -2.51
C ARG A 86 6.63 -15.78 -3.37
N LEU A 87 5.56 -15.43 -4.09
CA LEU A 87 4.89 -16.35 -5.02
C LEU A 87 5.83 -16.81 -6.13
N ALA A 88 6.61 -15.89 -6.69
CA ALA A 88 7.64 -16.20 -7.69
C ALA A 88 8.73 -17.12 -7.15
N ASP A 89 9.17 -16.91 -5.90
CA ASP A 89 10.14 -17.77 -5.21
C ASP A 89 9.61 -19.22 -5.07
N TYR A 90 8.28 -19.38 -4.94
CA TYR A 90 7.59 -20.68 -4.95
C TYR A 90 7.24 -21.19 -6.36
N GLY A 91 7.77 -20.58 -7.42
CA GLY A 91 7.54 -21.01 -8.81
C GLY A 91 6.17 -20.61 -9.40
N ILE A 92 5.36 -19.85 -8.68
CA ILE A 92 4.07 -19.35 -9.15
C ILE A 92 4.29 -18.00 -9.83
N SER A 93 4.02 -17.90 -11.14
CA SER A 93 4.09 -16.61 -11.83
C SER A 93 2.90 -15.71 -11.45
N PRO A 94 3.13 -14.58 -10.76
CA PRO A 94 2.04 -13.73 -10.30
C PRO A 94 1.77 -12.56 -11.26
N LEU A 95 0.51 -12.11 -11.26
CA LEU A 95 0.05 -10.89 -11.93
C LEU A 95 -0.33 -9.84 -10.86
N ILE A 96 0.49 -8.80 -10.72
CA ILE A 96 0.10 -7.61 -9.95
C ILE A 96 -0.83 -6.77 -10.79
N LEU A 97 -2.02 -6.47 -10.26
CA LEU A 97 -2.95 -5.52 -10.84
C LEU A 97 -2.88 -4.24 -10.01
N THR A 98 -2.63 -3.11 -10.66
CA THR A 98 -2.68 -1.76 -10.07
C THR A 98 -3.58 -0.83 -10.89
N ARG A 99 -4.12 0.24 -10.26
CA ARG A 99 -5.07 1.15 -10.92
C ARG A 99 -4.36 2.11 -11.87
N GLY A 100 -3.10 2.42 -11.58
CA GLY A 100 -2.38 3.54 -12.18
C GLY A 100 -2.81 4.89 -11.60
N TYR A 101 -2.85 5.03 -10.28
CA TYR A 101 -3.14 6.30 -9.62
C TYR A 101 -1.97 7.30 -9.78
N ALA A 102 -2.27 8.60 -9.70
CA ALA A 102 -1.28 9.70 -9.71
C ALA A 102 -0.21 9.61 -10.82
N GLY A 103 -0.61 9.41 -12.09
CA GLY A 103 0.33 9.37 -13.22
C GLY A 103 1.08 8.04 -13.39
N GLY A 104 0.74 7.02 -12.60
CA GLY A 104 1.25 5.66 -12.74
C GLY A 104 2.66 5.45 -12.18
N ASP A 105 3.13 6.32 -11.30
CA ASP A 105 4.50 6.25 -10.77
C ASP A 105 4.76 4.98 -9.96
N GLU A 106 3.78 4.54 -9.15
CA GLU A 106 3.83 3.24 -8.46
C GLU A 106 3.96 2.08 -9.45
N ALA A 107 3.21 2.12 -10.55
CA ALA A 107 3.28 1.08 -11.57
C ALA A 107 4.63 1.08 -12.30
N LYS A 108 5.20 2.26 -12.58
CA LYS A 108 6.55 2.39 -13.14
C LYS A 108 7.61 1.89 -12.17
N MET A 109 7.46 2.16 -10.87
CA MET A 109 8.34 1.62 -9.82
C MET A 109 8.28 0.10 -9.79
N LEU A 110 7.08 -0.49 -9.71
CA LEU A 110 6.90 -1.95 -9.72
C LEU A 110 7.51 -2.58 -10.98
N LYS A 111 7.25 -2.02 -12.16
CA LYS A 111 7.84 -2.50 -13.43
C LYS A 111 9.37 -2.46 -13.42
N ARG A 112 9.98 -1.46 -12.77
CA ARG A 112 11.45 -1.37 -12.62
C ARG A 112 11.98 -2.41 -11.64
N HIS A 113 11.34 -2.57 -10.48
CA HIS A 113 11.78 -3.52 -9.45
C HIS A 113 11.63 -4.99 -9.86
N LEU A 114 10.68 -5.27 -10.76
CA LEU A 114 10.30 -6.62 -11.17
C LEU A 114 10.72 -6.93 -12.61
N LEU A 115 11.54 -6.07 -13.21
CA LEU A 115 12.03 -6.24 -14.58
C LEU A 115 12.80 -7.56 -14.73
N GLY A 116 12.49 -8.33 -15.78
CA GLY A 116 13.16 -9.61 -16.06
C GLY A 116 12.74 -10.78 -15.15
N GLY A 117 11.84 -10.55 -14.20
CA GLY A 117 11.29 -11.60 -13.34
C GLY A 117 10.02 -12.25 -13.89
N PRO A 118 9.51 -13.31 -13.24
CA PRO A 118 8.27 -13.97 -13.63
C PRO A 118 7.00 -13.17 -13.27
N VAL A 119 7.16 -12.03 -12.57
CA VAL A 119 6.06 -11.18 -12.12
C VAL A 119 5.61 -10.24 -13.24
N LYS A 120 4.30 -10.24 -13.50
CA LYS A 120 3.67 -9.40 -14.51
C LYS A 120 2.94 -8.25 -13.82
N VAL A 121 2.98 -7.04 -14.40
CA VAL A 121 2.33 -5.85 -13.84
C VAL A 121 1.32 -5.28 -14.82
N GLY A 122 0.03 -5.47 -14.52
CA GLY A 122 -1.11 -4.92 -15.24
C GLY A 122 -1.58 -3.60 -14.63
N VAL A 123 -1.75 -2.58 -15.46
CA VAL A 123 -2.19 -1.24 -15.03
C VAL A 123 -3.51 -0.90 -15.71
N GLY A 124 -4.54 -0.59 -14.93
CA GLY A 124 -5.82 -0.13 -15.47
C GLY A 124 -6.88 0.06 -14.40
N ALA A 125 -7.86 0.93 -14.66
CA ALA A 125 -8.97 1.16 -13.74
C ALA A 125 -9.90 -0.06 -13.61
N ASN A 126 -10.16 -0.74 -14.73
CA ASN A 126 -10.92 -1.98 -14.76
C ASN A 126 -9.95 -3.17 -14.59
N ARG A 127 -9.79 -3.63 -13.35
CA ARG A 127 -8.83 -4.69 -13.02
C ARG A 127 -9.13 -6.02 -13.71
N VAL A 128 -10.40 -6.30 -13.98
CA VAL A 128 -10.85 -7.53 -14.65
C VAL A 128 -10.45 -7.50 -16.12
N ALA A 129 -10.77 -6.42 -16.82
CA ALA A 129 -10.38 -6.25 -18.22
C ALA A 129 -8.85 -6.30 -18.38
N THR A 130 -8.11 -5.62 -17.50
CA THR A 130 -6.65 -5.70 -17.47
C THR A 130 -6.16 -7.13 -17.23
N ALA A 131 -6.78 -7.88 -16.32
CA ALA A 131 -6.40 -9.27 -16.07
C ALA A 131 -6.61 -10.15 -17.31
N ASN A 132 -7.75 -10.00 -17.99
CA ASN A 132 -8.09 -10.79 -19.17
C ASN A 132 -7.08 -10.60 -20.31
N LEU A 133 -6.63 -9.36 -20.58
CA LEU A 133 -5.59 -9.09 -21.56
C LEU A 133 -4.28 -9.83 -21.26
N PHE A 134 -3.94 -9.95 -19.97
CA PHE A 134 -2.75 -10.69 -19.55
C PHE A 134 -2.95 -12.21 -19.62
N PHE A 135 -4.16 -12.71 -19.36
CA PHE A 135 -4.50 -14.12 -19.54
C PHE A 135 -4.50 -14.53 -21.01
N GLU A 136 -4.97 -13.67 -21.92
CA GLU A 136 -4.86 -13.90 -23.37
C GLU A 136 -3.41 -13.95 -23.82
N LYS A 137 -2.57 -13.03 -23.32
CA LYS A 137 -1.16 -12.95 -23.71
C LYS A 137 -0.27 -14.06 -23.14
N TYR A 138 -0.45 -14.40 -21.86
CA TYR A 138 0.46 -15.29 -21.15
C TYR A 138 -0.16 -16.63 -20.75
N GLY A 139 -1.47 -16.79 -20.89
CA GLY A 139 -2.22 -17.91 -20.33
C GLY A 139 -2.32 -17.84 -18.80
N TYR A 140 -3.07 -18.77 -18.23
CA TYR A 140 -3.19 -18.95 -16.80
C TYR A 140 -3.15 -20.43 -16.41
N VAL A 141 -2.85 -20.70 -15.14
CA VAL A 141 -2.90 -22.03 -14.55
C VAL A 141 -4.31 -22.27 -14.02
N ASP A 142 -4.97 -23.30 -14.52
CA ASP A 142 -6.27 -23.72 -14.01
C ASP A 142 -6.11 -24.67 -12.82
N TYR A 143 -6.37 -24.15 -11.63
CA TYR A 143 -6.34 -24.92 -10.39
C TYR A 143 -7.65 -25.66 -10.10
N ARG A 144 -8.74 -25.37 -10.81
CA ARG A 144 -10.04 -26.01 -10.58
C ARG A 144 -10.19 -27.34 -11.28
N GLY A 145 -9.37 -27.60 -12.30
CA GLY A 145 -9.42 -28.84 -13.10
C GLY A 145 -8.30 -29.84 -12.84
N SER A 146 -7.34 -29.59 -11.94
CA SER A 146 -6.11 -30.37 -11.89
C SER A 146 -5.78 -30.95 -10.51
N LYS A 147 -5.40 -32.25 -10.49
CA LYS A 147 -4.67 -32.94 -9.40
C LYS A 147 -3.31 -32.28 -9.03
N PHE A 148 -3.09 -31.05 -9.49
CA PHE A 148 -1.84 -30.29 -9.40
C PHE A 148 -1.69 -29.59 -8.04
N PHE A 149 -2.81 -29.38 -7.32
CA PHE A 149 -2.79 -28.78 -5.99
C PHE A 149 -2.05 -29.66 -4.97
N GLU A 150 -2.13 -30.99 -5.10
CA GLU A 150 -1.42 -31.93 -4.20
C GLU A 150 0.08 -32.06 -4.51
N ARG A 151 0.46 -32.02 -5.79
CA ARG A 151 1.83 -32.40 -6.20
C ARG A 151 2.87 -31.28 -6.01
N THR A 152 2.44 -30.02 -5.90
CA THR A 152 3.35 -28.88 -5.80
C THR A 152 3.72 -28.53 -4.35
N TYR A 153 2.92 -28.95 -3.36
CA TYR A 153 3.18 -28.66 -1.94
C TYR A 153 3.99 -29.74 -1.22
N LEU A 154 4.08 -30.96 -1.77
CA LEU A 154 4.66 -32.12 -1.08
C LEU A 154 6.14 -32.36 -1.38
N ASP A 155 6.76 -31.65 -2.33
CA ASP A 155 8.18 -31.87 -2.65
C ASP A 155 8.99 -30.56 -2.74
N PRO A 156 9.53 -30.06 -1.60
CA PRO A 156 10.42 -28.91 -1.57
C PRO A 156 11.74 -29.11 -2.32
N LYS A 157 12.01 -30.33 -2.82
CA LYS A 157 13.28 -30.69 -3.48
C LYS A 157 13.22 -30.71 -5.01
N MET A 158 12.05 -30.54 -5.66
CA MET A 158 11.99 -30.32 -7.12
C MET A 158 12.26 -28.84 -7.47
N GLY A 159 13.45 -28.36 -7.12
CA GLY A 159 14.02 -27.10 -7.58
C GLY A 159 14.49 -27.14 -9.04
N SER A 160 13.66 -27.61 -9.97
CA SER A 160 13.89 -27.41 -11.40
C SER A 160 13.06 -26.22 -11.87
N HIS A 161 13.73 -25.07 -11.85
CA HIS A 161 13.29 -23.71 -12.21
C HIS A 161 12.72 -23.58 -13.63
N VAL A 162 11.51 -24.08 -13.89
CA VAL A 162 10.70 -23.59 -15.00
C VAL A 162 9.56 -22.78 -14.41
N CYS A 163 9.82 -21.49 -14.18
CA CYS A 163 8.75 -20.54 -13.91
C CYS A 163 7.82 -20.56 -15.13
N SER A 164 6.65 -21.19 -14.99
CA SER A 164 5.65 -21.20 -16.06
C SER A 164 5.35 -19.76 -16.45
N GLN A 165 5.37 -19.45 -17.75
CA GLN A 165 4.96 -18.12 -18.20
C GLN A 165 3.48 -17.86 -17.89
N LYS A 166 2.69 -18.91 -17.67
CA LYS A 166 1.27 -18.82 -17.32
C LYS A 166 1.07 -18.22 -15.94
N ILE A 167 0.10 -17.32 -15.83
CA ILE A 167 -0.23 -16.66 -14.57
C ILE A 167 -0.89 -17.67 -13.63
N GLY A 168 -0.32 -17.85 -12.43
CA GLY A 168 -0.84 -18.73 -11.40
C GLY A 168 -1.58 -18.01 -10.27
N ALA A 169 -1.38 -16.71 -10.09
CA ALA A 169 -2.08 -15.94 -9.06
C ALA A 169 -2.18 -14.47 -9.45
N ALA A 170 -3.22 -13.78 -8.95
CA ALA A 170 -3.36 -12.33 -9.08
C ALA A 170 -3.19 -11.65 -7.73
N VAL A 171 -2.45 -10.54 -7.69
CA VAL A 171 -2.28 -9.69 -6.51
C VAL A 171 -2.85 -8.31 -6.81
N LEU A 172 -3.87 -7.87 -6.06
CA LEU A 172 -4.45 -6.54 -6.21
C LEU A 172 -3.71 -5.55 -5.32
N ASP A 173 -3.04 -4.57 -5.93
CA ASP A 173 -2.57 -3.38 -5.22
C ASP A 173 -3.72 -2.37 -5.08
N ASP A 174 -4.00 -2.01 -3.83
CA ASP A 174 -5.13 -1.20 -3.36
C ASP A 174 -6.50 -1.80 -3.70
N GLY A 175 -6.67 -3.10 -3.43
CA GLY A 175 -7.83 -3.89 -3.86
C GLY A 175 -9.08 -3.82 -2.97
N MET A 176 -8.96 -3.40 -1.70
CA MET A 176 -10.01 -3.57 -0.69
C MET A 176 -11.36 -2.91 -1.06
N GLN A 177 -11.34 -1.73 -1.69
CA GLN A 177 -12.54 -1.03 -2.17
C GLN A 177 -13.03 -1.50 -3.57
N HIS A 178 -12.32 -2.41 -4.23
CA HIS A 178 -12.66 -2.89 -5.58
C HIS A 178 -13.70 -4.03 -5.55
N TRP A 179 -14.93 -3.71 -5.15
CA TRP A 179 -16.02 -4.67 -4.90
C TRP A 179 -16.46 -5.50 -6.12
N SER A 180 -16.17 -5.03 -7.33
CA SER A 180 -16.52 -5.70 -8.59
C SER A 180 -15.69 -6.95 -8.89
N LEU A 181 -14.68 -7.25 -8.07
CA LEU A 181 -13.81 -8.41 -8.24
C LEU A 181 -13.78 -9.24 -6.95
N CYS A 182 -14.07 -10.53 -7.08
CA CYS A 182 -13.97 -11.50 -6.01
C CYS A 182 -12.49 -11.71 -5.60
N ARG A 183 -12.26 -11.85 -4.30
CA ARG A 183 -10.94 -12.08 -3.70
C ARG A 183 -11.01 -13.38 -2.90
N ASP A 184 -9.98 -14.20 -3.00
CA ASP A 184 -9.84 -15.43 -2.23
C ASP A 184 -9.16 -15.16 -0.89
N LEU A 185 -8.27 -14.16 -0.84
CA LEU A 185 -7.59 -13.71 0.37
C LEU A 185 -7.56 -12.18 0.41
N GLU A 186 -7.97 -11.58 1.53
CA GLU A 186 -7.96 -10.13 1.72
C GLU A 186 -7.07 -9.72 2.89
N ILE A 187 -6.06 -8.90 2.60
CA ILE A 187 -5.08 -8.38 3.54
C ILE A 187 -5.36 -6.90 3.76
N VAL A 188 -5.64 -6.52 5.01
CA VAL A 188 -5.80 -5.13 5.42
C VAL A 188 -4.50 -4.60 6.01
N MET A 189 -3.95 -3.59 5.35
CA MET A 189 -2.79 -2.83 5.80
C MET A 189 -3.24 -1.72 6.75
N ILE A 190 -2.58 -1.63 7.91
CA ILE A 190 -2.82 -0.64 8.96
C ILE A 190 -1.51 0.12 9.18
N ASN A 191 -1.49 1.44 8.99
CA ASN A 191 -0.31 2.23 9.32
C ASN A 191 -0.18 2.40 10.85
N GLY A 192 0.86 1.84 11.45
CA GLY A 192 1.10 1.92 12.90
C GLY A 192 1.27 3.36 13.41
N LEU A 193 1.86 4.25 12.61
CA LEU A 193 2.05 5.66 12.98
C LEU A 193 0.72 6.40 13.08
N MET A 194 -0.20 6.15 12.16
CA MET A 194 -1.51 6.82 12.09
C MET A 194 -2.60 5.86 11.62
N PRO A 195 -3.08 4.96 12.49
CA PRO A 195 -3.90 3.83 12.06
C PRO A 195 -5.30 4.25 11.60
N TRP A 196 -5.96 5.13 12.35
CA TRP A 196 -7.38 5.46 12.15
C TRP A 196 -7.69 6.97 12.03
N GLY A 197 -6.70 7.83 12.26
CA GLY A 197 -6.88 9.29 12.40
C GLY A 197 -7.99 9.65 13.38
N ASN A 198 -8.90 10.53 12.95
CA ASN A 198 -10.07 10.94 13.74
C ASN A 198 -11.26 9.95 13.69
N CYS A 199 -11.10 8.78 13.07
CA CYS A 199 -12.13 7.74 12.91
C CYS A 199 -13.39 8.18 12.13
N LYS A 200 -13.32 9.28 11.36
CA LYS A 200 -14.39 9.71 10.46
C LYS A 200 -14.11 9.27 9.03
N LEU A 201 -15.19 9.18 8.23
CA LEU A 201 -15.09 8.90 6.81
C LEU A 201 -14.56 10.12 6.04
N LEU A 202 -14.03 9.87 4.85
CA LEU A 202 -13.69 10.93 3.90
C LEU A 202 -14.89 11.86 3.66
N PRO A 203 -14.69 13.18 3.51
CA PRO A 203 -13.42 13.91 3.63
C PRO A 203 -13.11 14.44 5.05
N LEU A 204 -14.03 14.29 6.02
CA LEU A 204 -13.80 14.76 7.40
C LEU A 204 -12.68 13.99 8.10
N GLY A 205 -12.56 12.70 7.79
CA GLY A 205 -11.52 11.82 8.32
C GLY A 205 -10.85 11.01 7.23
N PRO A 206 -9.91 10.14 7.59
CA PRO A 206 -9.10 9.44 6.62
C PRO A 206 -9.75 8.17 6.09
N LEU A 207 -10.83 7.71 6.72
CA LEU A 207 -11.42 6.40 6.42
C LEU A 207 -12.18 6.44 5.08
N ARG A 208 -11.77 5.55 4.17
CA ARG A 208 -12.47 5.24 2.91
C ARG A 208 -13.70 4.37 3.16
N GLU A 209 -13.66 3.55 4.20
CA GLU A 209 -14.78 2.74 4.66
C GLU A 209 -14.77 2.68 6.20
N PRO A 210 -15.92 2.44 6.85
CA PRO A 210 -15.97 2.38 8.31
C PRO A 210 -15.09 1.24 8.85
N LEU A 211 -14.59 1.37 10.08
CA LEU A 211 -13.68 0.37 10.68
C LEU A 211 -14.27 -1.05 10.68
N ILE A 212 -15.60 -1.20 10.74
CA ILE A 212 -16.26 -2.50 10.64
C ILE A 212 -15.92 -3.28 9.34
N ALA A 213 -15.45 -2.59 8.30
CA ALA A 213 -14.97 -3.21 7.07
C ALA A 213 -13.75 -4.14 7.27
N ILE A 214 -13.03 -4.02 8.40
CA ILE A 214 -11.97 -4.97 8.81
C ILE A 214 -12.51 -6.41 8.85
N LYS A 215 -13.80 -6.62 9.14
CA LYS A 215 -14.41 -7.97 9.15
C LYS A 215 -14.20 -8.76 7.85
N ARG A 216 -14.05 -8.06 6.70
CA ARG A 216 -13.80 -8.67 5.39
C ARG A 216 -12.38 -9.19 5.22
N ALA A 217 -11.42 -8.70 6.01
CA ALA A 217 -10.04 -9.13 5.93
C ALA A 217 -9.88 -10.56 6.48
N ASN A 218 -8.95 -11.30 5.89
CA ASN A 218 -8.45 -12.58 6.40
C ASN A 218 -7.16 -12.39 7.21
N ILE A 219 -6.42 -11.32 6.92
CA ILE A 219 -5.16 -10.99 7.60
C ILE A 219 -5.10 -9.48 7.83
N ALA A 220 -4.69 -9.06 9.03
CA ALA A 220 -4.29 -7.68 9.31
C ALA A 220 -2.77 -7.57 9.36
N VAL A 221 -2.22 -6.52 8.73
CA VAL A 221 -0.79 -6.22 8.79
C VAL A 221 -0.58 -4.80 9.28
N VAL A 222 0.11 -4.66 10.41
CA VAL A 222 0.52 -3.37 10.94
C VAL A 222 1.87 -2.99 10.33
N HIS A 223 1.86 -1.92 9.54
CA HIS A 223 3.03 -1.33 8.90
C HIS A 223 3.72 -0.31 9.81
N HIS A 224 5.03 -0.13 9.64
CA HIS A 224 5.87 0.72 10.51
C HIS A 224 5.81 0.32 12.00
N ALA A 225 5.65 -0.98 12.28
CA ALA A 225 5.52 -1.46 13.65
C ALA A 225 6.78 -1.19 14.48
N ASP A 226 7.95 -1.10 13.84
CA ASP A 226 9.25 -0.79 14.45
C ASP A 226 9.48 0.71 14.75
N LEU A 227 8.53 1.57 14.36
CA LEU A 227 8.57 3.02 14.57
C LEU A 227 7.56 3.49 15.61
N VAL A 228 6.88 2.56 16.28
CA VAL A 228 5.84 2.86 17.25
C VAL A 228 6.10 2.17 18.58
N LEU A 229 5.63 2.80 19.65
CA LEU A 229 5.69 2.23 20.99
C LEU A 229 4.83 0.98 21.09
N GLU A 230 5.25 0.02 21.91
CA GLU A 230 4.55 -1.24 22.12
C GLU A 230 3.11 -1.04 22.59
N GLN A 231 2.86 -0.04 23.45
CA GLN A 231 1.51 0.30 23.90
C GLN A 231 0.58 0.62 22.73
N LYS A 232 1.06 1.38 21.74
CA LYS A 232 0.27 1.74 20.57
C LYS A 232 -0.04 0.52 19.69
N LEU A 233 0.87 -0.46 19.62
CA LEU A 233 0.62 -1.73 18.93
C LEU A 233 -0.45 -2.56 19.65
N LYS A 234 -0.44 -2.55 21.00
CA LYS A 234 -1.50 -3.17 21.82
C LYS A 234 -2.85 -2.50 21.56
N ASP A 235 -2.90 -1.16 21.53
CA ASP A 235 -4.13 -0.42 21.24
C ASP A 235 -4.70 -0.74 19.84
N ILE A 236 -3.83 -0.80 18.82
CA ILE A 236 -4.23 -1.21 17.45
C ILE A 236 -4.77 -2.64 17.47
N LYS A 237 -4.09 -3.56 18.15
CA LYS A 237 -4.50 -4.96 18.26
C LYS A 237 -5.87 -5.09 18.93
N LEU A 238 -6.11 -4.37 20.03
CA LEU A 238 -7.41 -4.36 20.72
C LEU A 238 -8.54 -3.92 19.78
N VAL A 239 -8.38 -2.81 19.07
CA VAL A 239 -9.39 -2.32 18.12
C VAL A 239 -9.68 -3.35 17.02
N VAL A 240 -8.65 -4.02 16.49
CA VAL A 240 -8.83 -5.07 15.48
C VAL A 240 -9.57 -6.28 16.05
N GLN A 241 -9.21 -6.71 17.25
CA GLN A 241 -9.81 -7.86 17.93
C GLN A 241 -11.26 -7.61 18.35
N GLU A 242 -11.61 -6.39 18.77
CA GLU A 242 -12.99 -5.97 19.03
C GLU A 242 -13.88 -6.12 17.78
N ILE A 243 -13.32 -5.89 16.60
CA ILE A 243 -14.06 -5.99 15.33
C ILE A 243 -14.12 -7.42 14.82
N LYS A 244 -13.01 -8.15 14.91
CA LYS A 244 -12.88 -9.55 14.49
C LYS A 244 -11.79 -10.24 15.31
N GLU A 245 -12.21 -10.90 16.38
CA GLU A 245 -11.33 -11.54 17.37
C GLU A 245 -10.35 -12.55 16.75
N SER A 246 -10.83 -13.34 15.78
CA SER A 246 -10.05 -14.39 15.11
C SER A 246 -9.11 -13.88 14.01
N LEU A 247 -9.02 -12.56 13.76
CA LEU A 247 -8.19 -12.02 12.69
C LEU A 247 -6.70 -12.09 13.06
N PRO A 248 -5.86 -12.87 12.35
CA PRO A 248 -4.42 -12.87 12.60
C PRO A 248 -3.81 -11.51 12.27
N ILE A 249 -2.92 -11.04 13.15
CA ILE A 249 -2.24 -9.75 13.03
C ILE A 249 -0.74 -9.98 12.90
N PHE A 250 -0.15 -9.44 11.84
CA PHE A 250 1.30 -9.45 11.62
C PHE A 250 1.87 -8.04 11.68
N TYR A 251 3.15 -7.95 12.03
CA TYR A 251 3.88 -6.69 12.13
C TYR A 251 4.96 -6.65 11.04
N THR A 252 5.09 -5.51 10.38
CA THR A 252 6.11 -5.31 9.34
C THR A 252 6.97 -4.09 9.63
N ARG A 253 8.22 -4.18 9.21
CA ARG A 253 9.20 -3.10 9.19
C ARG A 253 9.74 -2.92 7.78
N MET A 254 10.12 -1.70 7.43
CA MET A 254 10.90 -1.43 6.22
C MET A 254 12.33 -1.11 6.62
N THR A 255 13.27 -1.82 6.02
CA THR A 255 14.70 -1.60 6.27
C THR A 255 15.38 -1.27 4.95
N PRO A 256 16.04 -0.11 4.81
CA PRO A 256 16.85 0.22 3.65
C PRO A 256 17.85 -0.91 3.39
N SER A 257 18.01 -1.32 2.13
CA SER A 257 18.99 -2.36 1.76
C SER A 257 20.25 -1.77 1.14
N TYR A 258 20.10 -0.73 0.33
CA TYR A 258 21.19 0.00 -0.34
C TYR A 258 20.68 1.36 -0.82
N PHE A 259 21.60 2.26 -1.13
CA PHE A 259 21.32 3.46 -1.90
C PHE A 259 21.63 3.21 -3.39
N PHE A 260 21.10 4.03 -4.27
CA PHE A 260 21.46 4.00 -5.70
C PHE A 260 21.56 5.41 -6.24
N GLU A 261 22.38 5.60 -7.27
CA GLU A 261 22.55 6.89 -7.90
C GLU A 261 21.37 7.19 -8.85
N LEU A 262 20.77 8.38 -8.75
CA LEU A 262 19.58 8.74 -9.57
C LEU A 262 19.82 8.62 -11.08
N ARG A 263 21.04 8.93 -11.54
CA ARG A 263 21.45 8.82 -12.94
C ARG A 263 21.79 7.38 -13.35
N ASN A 264 22.08 6.51 -12.39
CA ASN A 264 22.46 5.13 -12.63
C ASN A 264 21.95 4.21 -11.51
N ILE A 265 20.72 3.73 -11.66
CA ILE A 265 20.03 2.89 -10.67
C ILE A 265 20.75 1.55 -10.45
N SER A 266 21.51 1.07 -11.43
CA SER A 266 22.31 -0.16 -11.33
C SER A 266 23.50 0.00 -10.38
N LYS A 267 23.97 1.24 -10.16
CA LYS A 267 25.06 1.53 -9.24
C LYS A 267 24.52 1.59 -7.81
N LYS A 268 24.63 0.46 -7.11
CA LYS A 268 24.25 0.33 -5.70
C LYS A 268 25.38 0.84 -4.81
N MET A 269 25.03 1.60 -3.78
CA MET A 269 25.93 2.10 -2.75
C MET A 269 25.55 1.50 -1.40
N HIS A 270 26.56 1.15 -0.60
CA HIS A 270 26.36 0.59 0.72
C HIS A 270 25.73 1.62 1.67
N LEU A 271 24.94 1.16 2.64
CA LEU A 271 24.29 2.05 3.62
C LEU A 271 25.31 2.81 4.48
N GLY A 272 26.51 2.26 4.66
CA GLY A 272 27.62 2.93 5.33
C GLY A 272 28.10 4.21 4.65
N ALA A 273 27.68 4.49 3.41
CA ALA A 273 28.06 5.71 2.69
C ALA A 273 27.55 7.01 3.36
N VAL A 274 26.61 6.92 4.29
CA VAL A 274 26.08 8.06 5.03
C VAL A 274 26.54 8.14 6.48
N LEU A 275 27.38 7.20 6.95
CA LEU A 275 27.93 7.23 8.30
C LEU A 275 28.74 8.52 8.50
N ASN A 276 28.47 9.21 9.61
CA ASN A 276 29.09 10.51 9.95
C ASN A 276 28.90 11.62 8.90
N ALA A 277 27.96 11.48 7.97
CA ALA A 277 27.64 12.49 6.98
C ALA A 277 26.49 13.41 7.43
N VAL A 278 26.43 14.62 6.88
CA VAL A 278 25.23 15.46 6.93
C VAL A 278 24.35 15.10 5.75
N VAL A 279 23.13 14.65 6.03
CA VAL A 279 22.19 14.11 5.04
C VAL A 279 20.94 14.99 4.97
N LEU A 280 20.57 15.41 3.77
CA LEU A 280 19.26 16.02 3.51
C LEU A 280 18.31 14.96 2.93
N CYS A 281 17.25 14.65 3.65
CA CYS A 281 16.15 13.79 3.20
C CYS A 281 15.13 14.61 2.43
N VAL A 282 14.97 14.36 1.14
CA VAL A 282 13.93 14.96 0.31
C VAL A 282 12.87 13.92 0.04
N SER A 283 11.60 14.22 0.33
CA SER A 283 10.54 13.22 0.24
C SER A 283 9.33 13.71 -0.52
N ALA A 284 8.72 12.83 -1.32
CA ALA A 284 7.43 13.06 -1.98
C ALA A 284 6.50 11.84 -1.83
N ILE A 285 6.51 11.27 -0.62
CA ILE A 285 5.81 10.03 -0.26
C ILE A 285 4.74 10.25 0.80
N GLY A 286 3.81 9.30 0.92
CA GLY A 286 2.73 9.36 1.90
C GLY A 286 3.15 9.36 3.38
N SER A 287 4.39 8.98 3.73
CA SER A 287 4.93 9.06 5.10
C SER A 287 6.40 9.53 5.14
N PRO A 288 6.65 10.84 5.04
CA PRO A 288 7.99 11.42 5.16
C PRO A 288 8.70 11.07 6.47
N TYR A 289 7.94 11.05 7.56
CA TYR A 289 8.46 10.76 8.89
C TYR A 289 9.11 9.36 8.97
N ALA A 290 8.48 8.35 8.36
CA ALA A 290 9.02 7.00 8.37
C ALA A 290 10.35 6.91 7.61
N PHE A 291 10.48 7.63 6.50
CA PHE A 291 11.72 7.71 5.72
C PHE A 291 12.85 8.36 6.53
N VAL A 292 12.60 9.53 7.13
CA VAL A 292 13.59 10.24 7.95
C VAL A 292 14.05 9.38 9.13
N ARG A 293 13.11 8.74 9.85
CA ARG A 293 13.44 7.83 10.95
C ARG A 293 14.26 6.62 10.50
N ALA A 294 13.98 6.08 9.31
CA ALA A 294 14.77 4.99 8.76
C ALA A 294 16.21 5.43 8.45
N MET A 295 16.42 6.67 7.99
CA MET A 295 17.75 7.22 7.74
C MET A 295 18.52 7.53 9.02
N GLU A 296 17.86 8.10 10.03
CA GLU A 296 18.46 8.34 11.36
C GLU A 296 19.00 7.04 11.98
N LYS A 297 18.27 5.92 11.81
CA LYS A 297 18.70 4.59 12.30
C LYS A 297 19.99 4.07 11.64
N ILE A 298 20.40 4.58 10.48
CA ILE A 298 21.64 4.17 9.80
C ILE A 298 22.88 4.78 10.47
N GLY A 299 22.74 5.91 11.17
CA GLY A 299 23.83 6.59 11.87
C GLY A 299 24.55 7.73 11.11
N PRO A 300 23.86 8.59 10.33
CA PRO A 300 24.47 9.85 9.88
C PRO A 300 24.73 10.81 11.05
N LEU A 301 25.62 11.79 10.85
CA LEU A 301 25.93 12.81 11.86
C LEU A 301 24.73 13.73 12.10
N PHE A 302 24.03 14.10 11.02
CA PHE A 302 22.85 14.95 11.07
C PHE A 302 21.91 14.62 9.92
N VAL A 303 20.60 14.64 10.17
CA VAL A 303 19.57 14.48 9.16
C VAL A 303 18.66 15.69 9.15
N ASP A 304 18.64 16.40 8.04
CA ASP A 304 17.62 17.42 7.75
C ASP A 304 16.57 16.86 6.80
N ARG A 305 15.42 17.54 6.67
CA ARG A 305 14.32 17.09 5.81
C ARG A 305 13.67 18.21 5.00
N PHE A 306 13.26 17.86 3.80
CA PHE A 306 12.47 18.69 2.92
C PHE A 306 11.35 17.88 2.27
N ASP A 307 10.11 18.15 2.68
CA ASP A 307 8.97 17.31 2.29
C ASP A 307 8.05 18.03 1.30
N PHE A 308 7.78 17.35 0.21
CA PHE A 308 6.78 17.73 -0.77
C PHE A 308 5.49 16.93 -0.56
N SER A 309 4.43 17.35 -1.26
CA SER A 309 3.20 16.57 -1.33
C SER A 309 3.44 15.22 -2.00
N ASP A 310 2.64 14.23 -1.60
CA ASP A 310 2.70 12.87 -2.14
C ASP A 310 2.56 12.88 -3.67
N HIS A 311 3.40 12.11 -4.37
CA HIS A 311 3.52 12.08 -5.84
C HIS A 311 3.97 13.39 -6.49
N TYR A 312 4.66 14.28 -5.75
CA TYR A 312 5.28 15.45 -6.35
C TYR A 312 6.33 15.06 -7.39
N SER A 313 6.21 15.61 -8.61
CA SER A 313 7.17 15.38 -9.68
C SER A 313 8.35 16.33 -9.55
N PHE A 314 9.52 15.80 -9.16
CA PHE A 314 10.75 16.57 -9.10
C PHE A 314 11.22 16.98 -10.50
N GLN A 315 11.46 18.28 -10.70
CA GLN A 315 12.17 18.79 -11.87
C GLN A 315 13.67 18.87 -11.53
N LEU A 316 14.54 18.49 -12.48
CA LEU A 316 16.02 18.43 -12.32
C LEU A 316 16.72 19.76 -11.97
N LYS A 317 15.98 20.86 -11.76
CA LYS A 317 16.51 22.20 -11.46
C LYS A 317 16.61 22.52 -9.97
N ILE A 318 16.23 21.60 -9.07
CA ILE A 318 16.33 21.86 -7.63
C ILE A 318 17.78 21.57 -7.19
N CYS A 319 18.57 22.62 -7.03
CA CYS A 319 19.88 22.55 -6.39
C CYS A 319 19.70 22.58 -4.88
N PHE A 320 20.23 21.57 -4.19
CA PHE A 320 20.27 21.53 -2.73
C PHE A 320 21.70 21.83 -2.25
N PRO A 321 21.87 22.60 -1.15
CA PRO A 321 23.18 23.04 -0.67
C PRO A 321 23.98 21.95 0.08
N CYS A 322 23.59 20.67 0.00
CA CYS A 322 24.17 19.58 0.78
C CYS A 322 24.91 18.56 -0.09
N ASN A 323 26.03 18.04 0.41
CA ASN A 323 26.86 17.04 -0.27
C ASN A 323 26.18 15.66 -0.39
N HIS A 324 25.23 15.34 0.50
CA HIS A 324 24.46 14.10 0.45
C HIS A 324 22.96 14.41 0.51
N VAL A 325 22.30 14.24 -0.63
CA VAL A 325 20.85 14.39 -0.77
C VAL A 325 20.26 13.01 -1.05
N LEU A 326 19.41 12.53 -0.15
CA LEU A 326 18.67 11.29 -0.33
C LEU A 326 17.23 11.62 -0.70
N VAL A 327 16.75 11.06 -1.81
CA VAL A 327 15.41 11.31 -2.32
C VAL A 327 14.57 10.04 -2.19
N SER A 328 13.37 10.15 -1.61
CA SER A 328 12.39 9.07 -1.52
C SER A 328 11.03 9.43 -2.09
#